data_AF-A0A7J9C1P4-F1
#
_entry.id   AF-A0A7J9C1P4-F1
#
_cell.length_a   1.000
_cell.length_b   1.000
_cell.length_c   1.000
_cell.angle_alpha   90.00
_cell.angle_beta   90.00
_cell.angle_gamma   90.00
#
_symmetry.space_group_name_H-M   'P 1'
#
loop_
_entity.id
_entity.type
_entity.pdbx_description
1 polymer ?
#
loop_
_entity_poly.entity_id
_entity_poly.type
_entity_poly.pdbx_seq_one_letter_code
_entity_poly.pdbx_strand_id
1 'polypeptide(L)'
;SFLEGTLRVGFTISNPDNHLFTKVLNPGDAFVFPIGLIHFQQNIGQTHVVAFSAFSSQNPGTITIPNVLFGSDLAIYSDVLAKAFQMDNNIVNQIRSNYGGITKNLSN
;
A
#
# COMPACT_ATOMS: atom_id res chain seq x y z
N SER A 1 17.65 7.04 -0.54
CA SER A 1 18.02 8.01 -1.58
C SER A 1 17.57 7.49 -2.93
N PHE A 2 17.22 8.39 -3.84
CA PHE A 2 16.79 8.03 -5.19
C PHE A 2 18.00 7.96 -6.14
N LEU A 3 18.10 6.89 -6.92
CA LEU A 3 19.27 6.62 -7.78
C LEU A 3 18.97 6.85 -9.26
N GLU A 4 17.87 6.30 -9.77
CA GLU A 4 17.60 6.30 -11.21
C GLU A 4 16.09 6.28 -11.51
N GLY A 5 15.70 6.93 -12.61
CA GLY A 5 14.35 6.94 -13.17
C GLY A 5 13.51 8.15 -12.77
N THR A 6 12.19 7.98 -12.70
CA THR A 6 11.26 9.02 -12.23
C THR A 6 10.23 8.42 -11.27
N LEU A 7 10.35 8.74 -9.97
CA LEU A 7 9.53 8.15 -8.92
C LEU A 7 8.73 9.21 -8.18
N ARG A 8 7.40 9.07 -8.19
CA ARG A 8 6.52 9.82 -7.30
C ARG A 8 6.41 9.07 -5.98
N VAL A 9 6.65 9.76 -4.88
CA VAL A 9 6.47 9.24 -3.53
C VAL A 9 5.50 10.12 -2.76
N GLY A 10 4.87 9.56 -1.73
CA GLY A 10 4.07 10.36 -0.83
C GLY A 10 3.57 9.59 0.39
N PHE A 11 3.07 10.33 1.36
CA PHE A 11 2.40 9.79 2.54
C PHE A 11 1.23 10.67 2.94
N THR A 12 0.29 10.08 3.67
CA THR A 12 -0.87 10.79 4.22
C THR A 12 -0.73 10.89 5.73
N ILE A 13 -1.07 12.05 6.29
CA ILE A 13 -1.28 12.18 7.74
C ILE A 13 -2.69 11.69 8.08
N SER A 14 -2.87 11.18 9.30
CA SER A 14 -4.16 10.62 9.74
C SER A 14 -5.21 11.69 10.06
N ASN A 15 -6.37 11.23 10.51
CA ASN A 15 -7.47 12.09 10.94
C ASN A 15 -7.05 13.17 11.96
N PRO A 16 -7.68 14.36 11.91
CA PRO A 16 -8.77 14.73 10.99
C PRO A 16 -8.29 15.22 9.61
N ASP A 17 -7.00 15.57 9.46
CA ASP A 17 -6.52 16.32 8.31
C ASP A 17 -6.49 15.51 7.01
N ASN A 18 -6.13 14.21 7.09
CA ASN A 18 -6.02 13.33 5.92
C ASN A 18 -5.19 13.92 4.76
N HIS A 19 -4.23 14.79 5.09
CA HIS A 19 -3.47 15.58 4.12
C HIS A 19 -2.37 14.75 3.46
N LEU A 20 -2.25 14.89 2.14
CA LEU A 20 -1.24 14.22 1.32
C LEU A 20 0.03 15.08 1.18
N PHE A 21 1.17 14.51 1.54
CA PHE A 21 2.49 15.02 1.16
C PHE A 21 3.04 14.19 0.02
N THR A 22 3.42 14.82 -1.09
CA THR A 22 3.96 14.11 -2.26
C THR A 22 5.10 14.88 -2.92
N LYS A 23 6.02 14.15 -3.54
CA LYS A 23 7.13 14.70 -4.34
C LYS A 23 7.48 13.73 -5.47
N VAL A 24 7.88 14.27 -6.63
CA VAL A 24 8.59 13.52 -7.68
C VAL A 24 10.08 13.63 -7.38
N LEU A 25 10.76 12.50 -7.22
CA LEU A 25 12.19 12.43 -6.90
C LEU A 25 13.03 12.41 -8.18
N ASN A 26 14.12 13.17 -8.16
CA ASN A 26 15.21 13.13 -9.13
C ASN A 26 16.45 12.49 -8.52
N PRO A 27 17.38 11.92 -9.32
CA PRO A 27 18.58 11.28 -8.80
C PRO A 27 19.32 12.14 -7.77
N GLY A 28 19.63 11.56 -6.61
CA GLY A 28 20.22 12.26 -5.47
C GLY A 28 19.22 12.78 -4.43
N ASP A 29 17.93 12.89 -4.76
CA ASP A 29 16.91 13.28 -3.79
C ASP A 29 16.79 12.25 -2.64
N ALA A 30 16.48 12.77 -1.45
CA ALA A 30 16.03 11.99 -0.31
C ALA A 30 14.59 12.36 0.06
N PHE A 31 13.88 11.39 0.63
CA PHE A 31 12.53 11.57 1.13
C PHE A 31 12.37 10.74 2.41
N VAL A 32 11.65 11.26 3.39
CA VAL A 32 11.44 10.61 4.69
C VAL A 32 9.96 10.26 4.82
N PHE A 33 9.70 8.99 5.13
CA PHE A 33 8.37 8.54 5.54
C PHE A 33 8.32 8.50 7.07
N PRO A 34 7.43 9.26 7.72
CA PRO A 34 7.24 9.17 9.16
C PRO A 34 6.76 7.78 9.58
N ILE A 35 7.15 7.36 10.78
CA ILE A 35 6.79 6.04 11.33
C ILE A 35 5.26 5.92 11.46
N GLY A 36 4.72 4.79 11.00
CA GLY A 36 3.31 4.44 11.18
C GLY A 36 2.34 5.11 10.20
N LEU A 37 2.81 5.95 9.28
CA LEU A 37 1.96 6.58 8.28
C LEU A 37 1.87 5.75 6.99
N ILE A 38 0.69 5.77 6.39
CA ILE A 38 0.45 5.16 5.07
C ILE A 38 1.21 5.97 4.02
N HIS A 39 2.03 5.28 3.24
CA HIS A 39 2.84 5.88 2.19
C HIS A 39 2.83 5.02 0.93
N PHE A 40 3.25 5.61 -0.19
CA PHE A 40 3.32 4.95 -1.49
C PHE A 40 4.53 5.40 -2.29
N GLN A 41 4.90 4.57 -3.26
CA GLN A 41 5.86 4.87 -4.31
C GLN A 41 5.25 4.45 -5.66
N GLN A 42 5.35 5.32 -6.66
CA GLN A 42 4.81 5.11 -7.99
C GLN A 42 5.87 5.47 -9.04
N ASN A 43 6.29 4.50 -9.85
CA ASN A 43 7.08 4.79 -11.05
C ASN A 43 6.16 5.47 -12.08
N ILE A 44 6.47 6.72 -12.43
CA ILE A 44 5.71 7.52 -13.41
C ILE A 44 6.50 7.75 -14.70
N GLY A 45 7.72 7.20 -14.78
CA GLY A 45 8.55 7.21 -15.98
C GLY A 45 8.31 5.98 -16.86
N GLN A 46 9.02 5.92 -17.99
CA GLN A 46 8.98 4.78 -18.92
C GLN A 46 10.09 3.75 -18.66
N THR A 47 11.03 4.07 -17.77
CA THR A 47 12.21 3.24 -17.46
C THR A 47 12.10 2.63 -16.07
N HIS A 48 12.96 1.64 -15.80
CA HIS A 48 13.09 1.08 -14.45
C HIS A 48 13.54 2.16 -13.45
N VAL A 49 13.13 1.97 -12.19
CA VAL A 49 13.47 2.84 -11.07
C VAL A 49 14.29 2.07 -10.05
N VAL A 50 15.34 2.70 -9.53
CA VAL A 50 16.14 2.18 -8.41
C VAL A 50 16.21 3.21 -7.30
N ALA A 51 15.95 2.77 -6.07
CA ALA A 51 16.04 3.59 -4.86
C ALA A 51 16.54 2.75 -3.68
N PHE A 52 17.26 3.41 -2.78
CA PHE A 52 17.69 2.82 -1.50
C PHE A 52 16.79 3.31 -0.37
N SER A 53 16.28 2.37 0.44
CA SER A 53 15.57 2.64 1.69
C SER A 53 16.43 2.23 2.89
N ALA A 54 16.39 3.03 3.94
CA ALA A 54 16.98 2.69 5.23
C ALA A 54 15.93 2.89 6.32
N PHE A 55 15.98 2.05 7.35
CA PHE A 55 15.05 2.07 8.47
C PHE A 55 15.82 2.26 9.77
N SER A 56 15.23 2.97 10.72
CA SER A 56 15.82 3.16 12.06
C SER A 56 15.62 1.96 13.00
N SER A 57 15.05 0.86 12.51
CA SER A 57 14.84 -0.39 13.23
C SER A 57 15.42 -1.55 12.43
N GLN A 58 16.04 -2.51 13.11
CA GLN A 58 16.48 -3.78 12.53
C GLN A 58 15.30 -4.68 12.12
N ASN A 59 14.11 -4.44 12.68
CA ASN A 59 12.88 -5.14 12.35
C ASN A 59 11.78 -4.11 12.06
N PRO A 60 11.83 -3.43 10.90
CA PRO A 60 10.89 -2.35 10.61
C PRO A 60 9.46 -2.85 10.37
N GLY A 61 9.30 -4.11 9.93
CA GLY A 61 8.02 -4.66 9.50
C GLY A 61 7.43 -3.93 8.29
N THR A 62 6.51 -4.58 7.57
CA THR A 62 5.75 -3.94 6.49
C THR A 62 4.31 -4.44 6.51
N ILE A 63 3.35 -3.52 6.43
CA ILE A 63 1.92 -3.83 6.32
C ILE A 63 1.46 -3.36 4.94
N THR A 64 1.23 -4.30 4.03
CA THR A 64 0.66 -4.01 2.72
C THR A 64 -0.86 -3.94 2.82
N ILE A 65 -1.43 -2.73 2.82
CA ILE A 65 -2.85 -2.49 3.11
C ILE A 65 -3.80 -3.36 2.25
N PRO A 66 -3.66 -3.44 0.91
CA PRO A 66 -4.54 -4.29 0.11
C PRO A 66 -4.47 -5.77 0.48
N ASN A 67 -3.27 -6.28 0.77
CA ASN A 67 -3.09 -7.68 1.17
C ASN A 67 -3.73 -7.96 2.53
N VAL A 68 -3.61 -7.04 3.50
CA VAL A 68 -4.22 -7.22 4.82
C VAL A 68 -5.75 -7.18 4.74
N LEU A 69 -6.32 -6.31 3.89
CA LEU A 69 -7.78 -6.16 3.78
C LEU A 69 -8.44 -7.22 2.90
N PHE A 70 -7.79 -7.62 1.80
CA PHE A 70 -8.40 -8.45 0.75
C PHE A 70 -7.68 -9.77 0.48
N GLY A 71 -6.51 -10.00 1.08
CA GLY A 71 -5.70 -11.21 0.89
C GLY A 71 -5.26 -11.90 2.18
N SER A 72 -5.89 -11.59 3.31
CA SER A 72 -5.60 -12.22 4.59
C SER A 72 -5.97 -13.72 4.57
N ASP A 73 -5.21 -14.54 5.29
CA ASP A 73 -5.46 -16.00 5.36
C ASP A 73 -6.86 -16.33 5.88
N LEU A 74 -7.33 -15.57 6.89
CA LEU A 74 -8.74 -15.53 7.27
C LEU A 74 -9.35 -14.26 6.70
N ALA A 75 -10.31 -14.43 5.80
CA ALA A 75 -10.96 -13.30 5.15
C ALA A 75 -11.75 -12.48 6.17
N ILE A 76 -11.59 -11.14 6.13
CA ILE A 76 -12.52 -10.22 6.78
C ILE A 76 -13.91 -10.45 6.19
N TYR A 77 -15.00 -10.32 6.95
CA TYR A 77 -16.33 -10.51 6.38
C TYR A 77 -16.61 -9.49 5.27
N SER A 78 -17.22 -9.93 4.17
CA SER A 78 -17.45 -9.06 3.01
C SER A 78 -18.36 -7.89 3.34
N ASP A 79 -19.35 -8.08 4.21
CA ASP A 79 -20.28 -7.05 4.68
C ASP A 79 -19.59 -5.95 5.49
N VAL A 80 -18.56 -6.29 6.27
CA VAL A 80 -17.73 -5.32 7.00
C VAL A 80 -16.98 -4.43 6.02
N LEU A 81 -16.30 -5.00 5.03
CA LEU A 81 -15.57 -4.22 4.01
C LEU A 81 -16.54 -3.44 3.11
N ALA A 82 -17.64 -4.05 2.70
CA ALA A 82 -18.69 -3.42 1.93
C ALA A 82 -19.23 -2.17 2.64
N LYS A 83 -19.53 -2.29 3.94
CA LYS A 83 -19.99 -1.16 4.75
C LYS A 83 -18.91 -0.11 4.97
N ALA A 84 -17.68 -0.51 5.29
CA ALA A 84 -16.58 0.40 5.57
C ALA A 84 -16.19 1.25 4.36
N PHE A 85 -16.20 0.65 3.17
CA PHE A 85 -15.84 1.31 1.92
C PHE A 85 -17.04 1.74 1.06
N GLN A 86 -18.26 1.60 1.58
CA GLN A 86 -19.51 1.97 0.90
C GLN A 86 -19.63 1.35 -0.50
N MET A 87 -19.35 0.05 -0.61
CA MET A 87 -19.36 -0.72 -1.86
C MET A 87 -20.18 -2.00 -1.74
N ASP A 88 -20.58 -2.57 -2.87
CA ASP A 88 -21.29 -3.85 -2.88
C ASP A 88 -20.37 -5.03 -2.54
N ASN A 89 -20.95 -6.08 -1.94
CA ASN A 89 -20.25 -7.34 -1.68
C ASN A 89 -19.63 -7.96 -2.94
N ASN A 90 -20.25 -7.76 -4.11
CA ASN A 90 -19.72 -8.24 -5.38
C ASN A 90 -18.38 -7.56 -5.73
N ILE A 91 -18.24 -6.27 -5.45
CA ILE A 91 -16.99 -5.51 -5.65
C ILE A 91 -15.92 -6.02 -4.68
N VAL A 92 -16.27 -6.26 -3.42
CA VAL A 92 -15.34 -6.84 -2.43
C VAL A 92 -14.79 -8.18 -2.93
N ASN A 93 -15.66 -9.07 -3.39
CA ASN A 93 -15.25 -10.38 -3.88
C ASN A 93 -14.40 -10.29 -5.17
N GLN A 94 -14.71 -9.34 -6.05
CA GLN A 94 -13.90 -9.07 -7.24
C GLN A 94 -12.50 -8.54 -6.88
N ILE A 95 -12.38 -7.68 -5.87
CA ILE A 95 -11.05 -7.22 -5.42
C ILE A 95 -10.27 -8.41 -4.84
N ARG A 96 -10.90 -9.27 -4.03
CA ARG A 96 -10.25 -10.45 -3.42
C ARG A 96 -9.67 -11.43 -4.43
N SER A 97 -10.31 -11.63 -5.58
CA SER A 97 -9.77 -12.54 -6.61
C SER A 97 -8.39 -12.08 -7.11
N ASN A 98 -8.09 -10.78 -7.04
CA ASN A 98 -6.78 -10.23 -7.43
C ASN A 98 -5.69 -10.45 -6.36
N TYR A 99 -6.06 -10.80 -5.12
CA TYR A 99 -5.16 -10.99 -3.99
C TYR A 99 -5.14 -12.45 -3.48
N GLY A 100 -5.59 -13.41 -4.29
CA GLY A 100 -5.57 -14.85 -3.98
C GLY A 100 -6.80 -15.38 -3.24
N GLY A 101 -7.82 -14.56 -3.00
CA GLY A 101 -9.02 -14.93 -2.27
C GLY A 101 -10.11 -15.53 -3.14
N ILE A 102 -9.95 -16.79 -3.58
CA ILE A 102 -11.07 -17.71 -3.93
C ILE A 102 -10.79 -19.18 -3.50
N THR A 103 -9.56 -19.62 -3.22
CA THR A 103 -9.27 -21.07 -3.09
C THR A 103 -8.84 -21.60 -1.71
N LYS A 104 -8.70 -20.78 -0.66
CA LYS A 104 -8.27 -21.29 0.68
C LYS A 104 -9.38 -21.78 1.62
N ASN A 105 -10.66 -21.73 1.22
CA ASN A 105 -11.80 -22.08 2.10
C ASN A 105 -12.58 -23.35 1.68
N LEU A 106 -11.94 -24.33 1.04
CA LEU A 106 -12.55 -25.64 0.74
C LEU A 106 -11.67 -26.85 1.06
N SER A 107 -10.60 -26.68 1.84
CA SER A 107 -9.80 -27.82 2.32
C SER A 107 -9.48 -27.64 3.80
N ASN A 108 -10.43 -28.05 4.64
CA ASN A 108 -10.21 -28.73 5.93
C ASN A 108 -11.51 -29.46 6.27
#